data_AF-A0A6L7VKJ6-F1
#
_entry.id   AF-A0A6L7VKJ6-F1
#
_cell.length_a   1.000
_cell.length_b   1.000
_cell.length_c   1.000
_cell.angle_alpha   90.00
_cell.angle_beta   90.00
_cell.angle_gamma   90.00
#
_symmetry.space_group_name_H-M   'P 1'
#
loop_
_entity.id
_entity.type
_entity.pdbx_description
1 polymer ?
#
loop_
_entity_poly.entity_id
_entity_poly.type
_entity_poly.pdbx_seq_one_letter_code
_entity_poly.pdbx_strand_id
1 'polypeptide(L)'
;MCIEERYEEILETFDSYAKPLVFTPGDNEWTDCTRHAYGDWDSASRLDVLRKVYYKEAKSLGVETMPLVRQADISPYAKFVENSRWVHQNVLFFTLNITGSNNNLQIDREENLTEAFERNRANKAWLRDSFRIAMEHDIAAVVIATHAEMFANSDGSRVPPAFADIVNEMRVATTRFGKPILLVHGDAHRFVIDRPLSQFGAGRLLNGNFVRLQVYGDPEVRAVRVTVDTDTPWVFGFEPLYLE
;
A
#
# COMPACT_ATOMS: atom_id res chain seq x y z
N MET A 1 -7.67 -18.25 9.25
CA MET A 1 -7.29 -16.91 8.77
C MET A 1 -8.01 -16.58 7.46
N CYS A 2 -8.00 -17.48 6.48
CA CYS A 2 -8.52 -17.22 5.13
C CYS A 2 -9.96 -17.71 4.84
N ILE A 3 -10.80 -17.74 5.88
CA ILE A 3 -12.20 -18.17 5.78
C ILE A 3 -13.11 -16.94 5.80
N GLU A 4 -14.28 -17.04 5.18
CA GLU A 4 -15.18 -15.90 4.99
C GLU A 4 -15.67 -15.32 6.32
N GLU A 5 -15.98 -16.20 7.28
CA GLU A 5 -16.40 -15.81 8.63
C GLU A 5 -15.37 -14.90 9.31
N ARG A 6 -14.08 -15.21 9.12
CA ARG A 6 -13.00 -14.39 9.68
C ARG A 6 -12.91 -13.03 9.00
N TYR A 7 -13.17 -12.96 7.69
CA TYR A 7 -13.17 -11.67 6.98
C TYR A 7 -14.35 -10.81 7.41
N GLU A 8 -15.52 -11.40 7.67
CA GLU A 8 -16.69 -10.69 8.17
C GLU A 8 -16.46 -10.13 9.59
N GLU A 9 -15.87 -10.91 10.50
CA GLU A 9 -15.49 -10.42 11.84
C GLU A 9 -14.54 -9.21 11.79
N ILE A 10 -13.56 -9.25 10.88
CA ILE A 10 -12.61 -8.14 10.69
C ILE A 10 -13.33 -6.93 10.08
N LEU A 11 -14.24 -7.14 9.13
CA LEU A 11 -15.06 -6.07 8.57
C LEU A 11 -15.90 -5.39 9.65
N GLU A 12 -16.56 -6.15 10.53
CA GLU A 12 -17.30 -5.59 11.67
C GLU A 12 -16.39 -4.73 12.57
N THR A 13 -15.16 -5.18 12.80
CA THR A 13 -14.16 -4.40 13.55
C THR A 13 -13.80 -3.11 12.81
N PHE A 14 -13.55 -3.17 11.50
CA PHE A 14 -13.25 -1.99 10.68
C PHE A 14 -14.41 -1.00 10.64
N ASP A 15 -15.65 -1.48 10.56
CA ASP A 15 -16.85 -0.63 10.56
C ASP A 15 -17.17 -0.05 11.95
N SER A 16 -16.50 -0.52 13.00
CA SER A 16 -16.60 0.06 14.35
C SER A 16 -15.72 1.30 14.55
N TYR A 17 -14.75 1.57 13.68
CA TYR A 17 -13.92 2.78 13.78
C TYR A 17 -14.76 4.03 13.54
N ALA A 18 -14.67 4.99 14.46
CA ALA A 18 -15.48 6.22 14.40
C ALA A 18 -15.17 7.09 13.17
N LYS A 19 -13.98 6.95 12.56
CA LYS A 19 -13.49 7.75 11.43
C LYS A 19 -13.26 6.88 10.20
N PRO A 20 -13.19 7.48 8.99
CA PRO A 20 -12.91 6.77 7.76
C PRO A 20 -11.69 5.85 7.87
N LEU A 21 -11.88 4.58 7.51
CA LEU A 21 -10.82 3.57 7.44
C LEU A 21 -10.65 3.11 5.99
N VAL A 22 -9.43 3.20 5.47
CA VAL A 22 -9.07 2.64 4.16
C VAL A 22 -8.18 1.43 4.38
N PHE A 23 -8.60 0.30 3.84
CA PHE A 23 -7.90 -0.98 3.94
C PHE A 23 -7.20 -1.30 2.61
N THR A 24 -6.00 -1.87 2.68
CA THR A 24 -5.31 -2.52 1.55
C THR A 24 -4.83 -3.90 2.04
N PRO A 25 -5.00 -4.98 1.27
CA PRO A 25 -4.77 -6.32 1.78
C PRO A 25 -3.28 -6.63 1.92
N GLY A 26 -2.94 -7.49 2.88
CA GLY A 26 -1.63 -8.10 3.06
C GLY A 26 -1.56 -9.52 2.55
N ASP A 27 -0.40 -10.16 2.74
CA ASP A 27 -0.17 -11.54 2.28
C ASP A 27 -0.97 -12.57 3.08
N ASN A 28 -1.08 -12.37 4.39
CA ASN A 28 -1.86 -13.17 5.33
C ASN A 28 -3.35 -13.25 4.98
N GLU A 29 -3.89 -12.23 4.31
CA GLU A 29 -5.30 -12.21 3.92
C GLU A 29 -5.60 -13.03 2.66
N TRP A 30 -4.64 -13.30 1.76
CA TRP A 30 -4.92 -14.05 0.53
C TRP A 30 -3.76 -14.88 -0.05
N THR A 31 -2.53 -14.37 -0.13
CA THR A 31 -1.43 -15.12 -0.78
C THR A 31 -0.94 -16.28 0.08
N ASP A 32 -0.92 -16.11 1.40
CA ASP A 32 -0.51 -17.14 2.35
C ASP A 32 -1.55 -18.24 2.53
N CYS A 33 -2.77 -18.05 2.07
CA CYS A 33 -3.87 -18.99 2.23
C CYS A 33 -3.62 -20.36 1.57
N THR A 34 -2.64 -20.43 0.67
CA THR A 34 -2.11 -21.66 0.07
C THR A 34 -1.37 -22.56 1.06
N ARG A 35 -0.97 -22.05 2.23
CA ARG A 35 -0.31 -22.83 3.29
C ARG A 35 -1.33 -23.74 3.97
N HIS A 36 -0.92 -24.98 4.26
CA HIS A 36 -1.76 -25.98 4.93
C HIS A 36 -2.40 -25.48 6.22
N ALA A 37 -1.64 -24.76 7.06
CA ALA A 37 -2.13 -24.19 8.30
C ALA A 37 -3.28 -23.17 8.12
N TYR A 38 -3.48 -22.65 6.91
CA TYR A 38 -4.48 -21.63 6.59
C TYR A 38 -5.60 -22.14 5.67
N GLY A 39 -5.55 -23.42 5.27
CA GLY A 39 -6.65 -24.13 4.60
C GLY A 39 -6.39 -24.57 3.16
N ASP A 40 -5.16 -24.47 2.65
CA ASP A 40 -4.78 -24.89 1.28
C ASP A 40 -5.64 -24.24 0.18
N TRP A 41 -6.05 -22.99 0.39
CA TRP A 41 -6.87 -22.27 -0.57
C TRP A 41 -6.07 -21.81 -1.78
N ASP A 42 -6.74 -21.72 -2.93
CA ASP A 42 -6.23 -20.94 -4.05
C ASP A 42 -6.19 -19.45 -3.68
N SER A 43 -5.03 -18.79 -3.85
CA SER A 43 -4.83 -17.40 -3.40
C SER A 43 -5.68 -16.42 -4.19
N ALA A 44 -5.79 -16.58 -5.50
CA ALA A 44 -6.61 -15.72 -6.36
C ALA A 44 -8.10 -15.78 -5.94
N SER A 45 -8.59 -16.98 -5.61
CA SER A 45 -9.94 -17.16 -5.07
C SER A 45 -10.17 -16.38 -3.77
N ARG A 46 -9.16 -16.33 -2.88
CA ARG A 46 -9.25 -15.58 -1.62
C ARG A 46 -9.21 -14.08 -1.88
N LEU A 47 -8.40 -13.60 -2.81
CA LEU A 47 -8.41 -12.19 -3.21
C LEU A 47 -9.79 -11.77 -3.74
N ASP A 48 -10.45 -12.61 -4.52
CA ASP A 48 -11.80 -12.33 -5.02
C ASP A 48 -12.84 -12.26 -3.90
N VAL A 49 -12.68 -13.06 -2.84
CA VAL A 49 -13.50 -12.93 -1.62
C VAL A 49 -13.22 -11.60 -0.92
N LEU A 50 -11.95 -11.23 -0.71
CA LEU A 50 -11.59 -9.95 -0.09
C LEU A 50 -12.21 -8.76 -0.85
N ARG A 51 -12.15 -8.78 -2.18
CA ARG A 51 -12.77 -7.76 -3.06
C ARG A 51 -14.28 -7.62 -2.81
N LYS A 52 -14.99 -8.73 -2.65
CA LYS A 52 -16.44 -8.75 -2.36
C LYS A 52 -16.77 -8.32 -0.93
N VAL A 53 -15.90 -8.59 0.04
CA VAL A 53 -16.16 -8.28 1.45
C VAL A 53 -15.84 -6.81 1.76
N TYR A 54 -14.62 -6.36 1.47
CA TYR A 54 -14.11 -5.08 1.94
C TYR A 54 -14.25 -3.93 0.93
N TYR A 55 -14.46 -4.22 -0.35
CA TYR A 55 -14.42 -3.23 -1.44
C TYR A 55 -15.74 -3.16 -2.22
N LYS A 56 -16.86 -3.33 -1.52
CA LYS A 56 -18.22 -3.35 -2.09
C LYS A 56 -18.58 -2.04 -2.81
N GLU A 57 -18.14 -0.92 -2.26
CA GLU A 57 -18.52 0.42 -2.71
C GLU A 57 -17.29 1.32 -2.91
N ALA A 58 -17.44 2.41 -3.66
CA ALA A 58 -16.43 3.44 -3.84
C ALA A 58 -16.39 4.43 -2.64
N LYS A 59 -16.35 3.88 -1.41
CA LYS A 59 -16.25 4.63 -0.15
C LYS A 59 -15.38 3.87 0.86
N SER A 60 -14.84 4.58 1.84
CA SER A 60 -14.08 3.97 2.94
C SER A 60 -14.98 3.14 3.87
N LEU A 61 -14.34 2.30 4.68
CA LEU A 61 -14.97 1.62 5.82
C LEU A 61 -15.07 2.58 7.03
N GLY A 62 -15.68 2.11 8.11
CA GLY A 62 -15.87 2.86 9.35
C GLY A 62 -17.27 3.48 9.48
N VAL A 63 -17.60 3.95 10.68
CA VAL A 63 -18.90 4.59 11.00
C VAL A 63 -19.09 5.86 10.17
N GLU A 64 -18.10 6.74 10.17
CA GLU A 64 -18.01 7.84 9.21
C GLU A 64 -17.26 7.35 7.97
N THR A 65 -17.87 7.50 6.80
CA THR A 65 -17.25 7.12 5.53
C THR A 65 -16.87 8.34 4.70
N MET A 66 -15.86 8.20 3.83
CA MET A 66 -15.52 9.19 2.81
C MET A 66 -15.56 8.57 1.41
N PRO A 67 -15.89 9.35 0.36
CA PRO A 67 -15.86 8.85 -1.01
C PRO A 67 -14.42 8.54 -1.46
N LEU A 68 -14.26 7.47 -2.24
CA LEU A 68 -12.99 7.05 -2.82
C LEU A 68 -13.11 6.99 -4.34
N VAL A 69 -12.03 7.33 -5.04
CA VAL A 69 -11.90 7.04 -6.47
C VAL A 69 -11.21 5.69 -6.60
N ARG A 70 -11.90 4.67 -7.13
CA ARG A 70 -11.32 3.33 -7.34
C ARG A 70 -10.77 3.19 -8.76
N GLN A 71 -9.66 2.48 -8.89
CA GLN A 71 -9.06 2.19 -10.19
C GLN A 71 -10.03 1.47 -11.13
N ALA A 72 -10.78 0.51 -10.60
CA ALA A 72 -11.77 -0.26 -11.35
C ALA A 72 -12.86 0.59 -12.01
N ASP A 73 -13.24 1.71 -11.39
CA ASP A 73 -14.37 2.52 -11.85
C ASP A 73 -13.99 3.52 -12.94
N ILE A 74 -12.69 3.87 -13.04
CA ILE A 74 -12.23 4.99 -13.88
C ILE A 74 -11.12 4.61 -14.87
N SER A 75 -10.79 3.33 -14.97
CA SER A 75 -9.72 2.86 -15.86
C SER A 75 -10.07 1.51 -16.51
N PRO A 76 -9.32 1.06 -17.53
CA PRO A 76 -9.49 -0.26 -18.12
C PRO A 76 -9.22 -1.43 -17.17
N TYR A 77 -8.70 -1.17 -15.97
CA TYR A 77 -8.34 -2.15 -14.95
C TYR A 77 -9.54 -2.49 -14.03
N ALA A 78 -10.63 -2.98 -14.62
CA ALA A 78 -11.92 -3.17 -13.94
C ALA A 78 -11.92 -4.19 -12.77
N LYS A 79 -10.90 -5.06 -12.67
CA LYS A 79 -10.77 -6.03 -11.58
C LYS A 79 -10.26 -5.44 -10.25
N PHE A 80 -9.59 -4.28 -10.31
CA PHE A 80 -8.75 -3.79 -9.21
C PHE A 80 -9.51 -2.78 -8.34
N VAL A 81 -10.53 -3.27 -7.64
CA VAL A 81 -11.40 -2.47 -6.76
C VAL A 81 -10.70 -2.06 -5.46
N GLU A 82 -9.64 -2.78 -5.07
CA GLU A 82 -8.85 -2.51 -3.86
C GLU A 82 -7.87 -1.34 -4.00
N ASN A 83 -7.56 -0.94 -5.23
CA ASN A 83 -6.76 0.25 -5.51
C ASN A 83 -7.65 1.49 -5.52
N SER A 84 -7.48 2.33 -4.51
CA SER A 84 -8.29 3.53 -4.29
C SER A 84 -7.41 4.75 -4.09
N ARG A 85 -7.96 5.95 -4.33
CA ARG A 85 -7.32 7.23 -4.01
C ARG A 85 -8.32 8.28 -3.57
N TRP A 86 -7.85 9.24 -2.80
CA TRP A 86 -8.60 10.41 -2.36
C TRP A 86 -7.65 11.57 -2.08
N VAL A 87 -8.20 12.78 -1.99
CA VAL A 87 -7.45 13.97 -1.59
C VAL A 87 -8.07 14.50 -0.30
N HIS A 88 -7.22 14.78 0.69
CA HIS A 88 -7.62 15.40 1.94
C HIS A 88 -6.59 16.48 2.30
N GLN A 89 -7.05 17.70 2.57
CA GLN A 89 -6.19 18.83 2.96
C GLN A 89 -4.94 19.00 2.05
N ASN A 90 -5.14 18.97 0.73
CA ASN A 90 -4.09 19.09 -0.29
C ASN A 90 -3.02 17.97 -0.27
N VAL A 91 -3.34 16.82 0.31
CA VAL A 91 -2.52 15.61 0.29
C VAL A 91 -3.28 14.52 -0.46
N LEU A 92 -2.61 13.90 -1.44
CA LEU A 92 -3.18 12.79 -2.21
C LEU A 92 -2.75 11.48 -1.57
N PHE A 93 -3.73 10.65 -1.25
CA PHE A 93 -3.52 9.32 -0.68
C PHE A 93 -3.94 8.28 -1.71
N PHE A 94 -3.21 7.18 -1.82
CA PHE A 94 -3.65 6.04 -2.59
C PHE A 94 -3.10 4.71 -2.09
N THR A 95 -3.86 3.65 -2.34
CA THR A 95 -3.48 2.28 -2.04
C THR A 95 -2.92 1.57 -3.26
N LEU A 96 -2.01 0.64 -3.02
CA LEU A 96 -1.59 -0.37 -3.99
C LEU A 96 -1.71 -1.74 -3.31
N ASN A 97 -2.32 -2.70 -3.99
CA ASN A 97 -2.25 -4.09 -3.57
C ASN A 97 -0.90 -4.66 -3.99
N ILE A 98 0.13 -4.49 -3.16
CA ILE A 98 1.44 -5.14 -3.28
C ILE A 98 1.72 -5.83 -1.95
N THR A 99 1.77 -7.16 -1.98
CA THR A 99 1.85 -7.99 -0.77
C THR A 99 3.18 -8.71 -0.63
N GLY A 100 3.43 -9.19 0.60
CA GLY A 100 4.53 -10.10 0.92
C GLY A 100 4.40 -11.41 0.16
N SER A 101 5.15 -12.43 0.57
CA SER A 101 5.16 -13.73 -0.14
C SER A 101 5.48 -13.57 -1.64
N ASN A 102 6.55 -12.82 -1.93
CA ASN A 102 7.06 -12.54 -3.28
C ASN A 102 6.03 -11.90 -4.23
N ASN A 103 5.09 -11.10 -3.70
CA ASN A 103 4.03 -10.44 -4.48
C ASN A 103 3.13 -11.44 -5.23
N ASN A 104 2.92 -12.63 -4.66
CA ASN A 104 2.27 -13.79 -5.30
C ASN A 104 2.99 -14.30 -6.57
N LEU A 105 4.21 -13.85 -6.87
CA LEU A 105 4.94 -14.25 -8.08
C LEU A 105 5.52 -15.66 -7.91
N GLN A 106 4.71 -16.67 -8.21
CA GLN A 106 5.07 -18.10 -8.15
C GLN A 106 5.20 -18.65 -9.57
N ILE A 107 6.44 -18.90 -10.01
CA ILE A 107 6.74 -19.29 -11.40
C ILE A 107 6.27 -20.70 -11.78
N ASP A 108 5.98 -21.53 -10.79
CA ASP A 108 5.50 -22.91 -10.92
C ASP A 108 3.96 -23.01 -10.91
N ARG A 109 3.26 -21.88 -10.78
CA ARG A 109 1.80 -21.77 -10.74
C ARG A 109 1.34 -20.74 -11.77
N GLU A 110 0.88 -21.18 -12.94
CA GLU A 110 0.49 -20.31 -14.05
C GLU A 110 -0.58 -19.27 -13.67
N GLU A 111 -1.56 -19.67 -12.85
CA GLU A 111 -2.63 -18.78 -12.37
C GLU A 111 -2.07 -17.64 -11.50
N ASN A 112 -1.18 -17.96 -10.55
CA ASN A 112 -0.51 -16.97 -9.70
C ASN A 112 0.41 -16.04 -10.51
N LEU A 113 1.14 -16.61 -11.48
CA LEU A 113 1.98 -15.84 -12.38
C LEU A 113 1.16 -14.83 -13.18
N THR A 114 0.03 -15.27 -13.75
CA THR A 114 -0.89 -14.45 -14.54
C THR A 114 -1.50 -13.34 -13.69
N GLU A 115 -2.02 -13.69 -12.50
CA GLU A 115 -2.55 -12.74 -11.52
C GLU A 115 -1.51 -11.67 -11.15
N ALA A 116 -0.30 -12.09 -10.76
CA ALA A 116 0.76 -11.17 -10.34
C ALA A 116 1.17 -10.20 -11.46
N PHE A 117 1.25 -10.67 -12.71
CA PHE A 117 1.55 -9.80 -13.86
C PHE A 117 0.41 -8.82 -14.18
N GLU A 118 -0.84 -9.27 -14.18
CA GLU A 118 -2.00 -8.41 -14.39
C GLU A 118 -2.09 -7.33 -13.30
N ARG A 119 -1.92 -7.72 -12.03
CA ARG A 119 -1.95 -6.81 -10.88
C ARG A 119 -0.79 -5.82 -10.88
N ASN A 120 0.42 -6.26 -11.19
CA ASN A 120 1.56 -5.34 -11.29
C ASN A 120 1.36 -4.32 -12.42
N ARG A 121 0.77 -4.72 -13.55
CA ARG A 121 0.43 -3.77 -14.63
C ARG A 121 -0.59 -2.72 -14.16
N ALA A 122 -1.63 -3.16 -13.44
CA ALA A 122 -2.62 -2.27 -12.86
C ALA A 122 -2.03 -1.30 -11.82
N ASN A 123 -1.23 -1.81 -10.87
CA ASN A 123 -0.57 -1.01 -9.84
C ASN A 123 0.35 0.06 -10.44
N LYS A 124 1.16 -0.30 -11.45
CA LYS A 124 2.03 0.66 -12.15
C LYS A 124 1.21 1.75 -12.84
N ALA A 125 0.10 1.38 -13.50
CA ALA A 125 -0.78 2.35 -14.12
C ALA A 125 -1.45 3.28 -13.10
N TRP A 126 -1.90 2.72 -11.96
CA TRP A 126 -2.52 3.49 -10.87
C TRP A 126 -1.55 4.49 -10.23
N LEU A 127 -0.31 4.06 -9.97
CA LEU A 127 0.75 4.91 -9.46
C LEU A 127 1.04 6.06 -10.43
N ARG A 128 1.24 5.76 -11.72
CA ARG A 128 1.51 6.79 -12.74
C ARG A 128 0.36 7.81 -12.84
N ASP A 129 -0.88 7.33 -12.85
CA ASP A 129 -2.06 8.19 -12.93
C ASP A 129 -2.25 9.05 -11.67
N SER A 130 -2.01 8.48 -10.49
CA SER A 130 -2.12 9.21 -9.22
C SER A 130 -1.07 10.32 -9.11
N PHE A 131 0.17 10.08 -9.54
CA PHE A 131 1.19 11.13 -9.61
C PHE A 131 0.93 12.16 -10.72
N ARG A 132 0.34 11.76 -11.85
CA ARG A 132 -0.13 12.70 -12.88
C ARG A 132 -1.13 13.68 -12.27
N ILE A 133 -2.14 13.18 -11.56
CA ILE A 133 -3.14 14.00 -10.87
C ILE A 133 -2.48 14.86 -9.79
N ALA A 134 -1.55 14.30 -9.00
CA ALA A 134 -0.85 15.07 -7.98
C ALA A 134 -0.11 16.29 -8.57
N MET A 135 0.51 16.13 -9.75
CA MET A 135 1.16 17.23 -10.45
C MET A 135 0.17 18.20 -11.10
N GLU A 136 -0.90 17.71 -11.74
CA GLU A 136 -1.93 18.54 -12.38
C GLU A 136 -2.69 19.43 -11.39
N HIS A 137 -2.92 18.93 -10.18
CA HIS A 137 -3.65 19.63 -9.13
C HIS A 137 -2.75 20.31 -8.09
N ASP A 138 -1.45 20.36 -8.34
CA ASP A 138 -0.46 20.97 -7.45
C ASP A 138 -0.50 20.46 -5.99
N ILE A 139 -0.80 19.17 -5.81
CA ILE A 139 -0.88 18.51 -4.51
C ILE A 139 0.41 18.74 -3.71
N ALA A 140 0.30 19.04 -2.43
CA ALA A 140 1.44 19.36 -1.56
C ALA A 140 2.28 18.14 -1.19
N ALA A 141 1.63 16.98 -0.97
CA ALA A 141 2.31 15.74 -0.63
C ALA A 141 1.50 14.49 -1.04
N VAL A 142 2.18 13.35 -1.12
CA VAL A 142 1.56 12.07 -1.50
C VAL A 142 1.80 11.02 -0.42
N VAL A 143 0.78 10.22 -0.11
CA VAL A 143 0.88 9.03 0.74
C VAL A 143 0.50 7.79 -0.06
N ILE A 144 1.38 6.79 -0.04
CA ILE A 144 1.21 5.49 -0.69
C ILE A 144 1.08 4.45 0.42
N ALA A 145 -0.02 3.70 0.44
CA ALA A 145 -0.21 2.59 1.39
C ALA A 145 -0.19 1.24 0.66
N THR A 146 0.62 0.32 1.15
CA THR A 146 0.77 -1.04 0.62
C THR A 146 1.18 -1.99 1.74
N HIS A 147 1.35 -3.29 1.47
CA HIS A 147 1.76 -4.23 2.51
C HIS A 147 3.26 -4.60 2.46
N ALA A 148 3.78 -5.03 1.30
CA ALA A 148 5.07 -5.71 1.16
C ALA A 148 6.32 -4.94 1.68
N GLU A 149 7.29 -5.67 2.23
CA GLU A 149 8.68 -5.22 2.38
C GLU A 149 9.41 -5.37 1.04
N MET A 150 9.45 -4.27 0.28
CA MET A 150 10.06 -4.22 -1.06
C MET A 150 11.57 -3.97 -1.04
N PHE A 151 12.16 -3.67 0.11
CA PHE A 151 13.58 -3.33 0.25
C PHE A 151 14.29 -4.37 1.12
N ALA A 152 15.21 -5.13 0.52
CA ALA A 152 15.95 -6.14 1.28
C ALA A 152 16.97 -5.54 2.27
N ASN A 153 17.37 -4.28 2.03
CA ASN A 153 18.26 -3.49 2.89
C ASN A 153 17.68 -2.08 3.09
N SER A 154 17.95 -1.46 4.24
CA SER A 154 17.43 -0.12 4.59
C SER A 154 17.94 1.02 3.68
N ASP A 155 19.10 0.85 3.05
CA ASP A 155 19.64 1.81 2.07
C ASP A 155 18.99 1.68 0.68
N GLY A 156 18.06 0.74 0.51
CA GLY A 156 17.38 0.46 -0.76
C GLY A 156 18.30 -0.04 -1.88
N SER A 157 19.55 -0.43 -1.56
CA SER A 157 20.53 -0.95 -2.52
C SER A 157 20.10 -2.26 -3.18
N ARG A 158 19.21 -3.01 -2.52
CA ARG A 158 18.71 -4.29 -2.99
C ARG A 158 17.19 -4.34 -2.94
N VAL A 159 16.58 -4.50 -4.12
CA VAL A 159 15.15 -4.70 -4.30
C VAL A 159 14.95 -6.09 -4.90
N PRO A 160 14.16 -6.99 -4.28
CA PRO A 160 13.88 -8.30 -4.85
C PRO A 160 13.20 -8.19 -6.23
N PRO A 161 13.44 -9.13 -7.16
CA PRO A 161 12.92 -9.05 -8.54
C PRO A 161 11.40 -8.85 -8.65
N ALA A 162 10.61 -9.46 -7.75
CA ALA A 162 9.15 -9.32 -7.75
C ALA A 162 8.65 -7.88 -7.50
N PHE A 163 9.51 -7.01 -6.98
CA PHE A 163 9.19 -5.62 -6.65
C PHE A 163 10.00 -4.60 -7.48
N ALA A 164 11.00 -5.05 -8.24
CA ALA A 164 11.94 -4.16 -8.95
C ALA A 164 11.23 -3.15 -9.86
N ASP A 165 10.23 -3.63 -10.60
CA ASP A 165 9.46 -2.82 -11.55
C ASP A 165 8.68 -1.70 -10.86
N ILE A 166 7.97 -2.00 -9.78
CA ILE A 166 7.14 -1.01 -9.09
C ILE A 166 7.99 -0.02 -8.29
N VAL A 167 9.08 -0.47 -7.68
CA VAL A 167 10.04 0.41 -7.00
C VAL A 167 10.72 1.35 -8.00
N ASN A 168 11.01 0.89 -9.21
CA ASN A 168 11.51 1.76 -10.27
C ASN A 168 10.48 2.84 -10.66
N GLU A 169 9.20 2.49 -10.78
CA GLU A 169 8.14 3.48 -11.00
C GLU A 169 8.05 4.50 -9.85
N MET A 170 8.15 4.06 -8.58
CA MET A 170 8.20 4.96 -7.43
C MET A 170 9.40 5.92 -7.51
N ARG A 171 10.57 5.43 -7.94
CA ARG A 171 11.77 6.26 -8.11
C ARG A 171 11.60 7.33 -9.19
N VAL A 172 11.02 6.95 -10.34
CA VAL A 172 10.71 7.88 -11.43
C VAL A 172 9.69 8.92 -10.97
N ALA A 173 8.60 8.48 -10.31
CA ALA A 173 7.57 9.37 -9.78
C ALA A 173 8.13 10.34 -8.73
N THR A 174 8.99 9.86 -7.83
CA THR A 174 9.66 10.69 -6.81
C THR A 174 10.47 11.81 -7.44
N THR A 175 11.27 11.46 -8.46
CA THR A 175 12.10 12.43 -9.19
C THR A 175 11.25 13.49 -9.88
N ARG A 176 10.13 13.10 -10.49
CA ARG A 176 9.25 13.99 -11.25
C ARG A 176 8.37 14.87 -10.36
N PHE A 177 7.84 14.31 -9.27
CA PHE A 177 6.94 15.03 -8.37
C PHE A 177 7.67 16.08 -7.53
N GLY A 178 8.88 15.77 -7.06
CA GLY A 178 9.75 16.72 -6.36
C GLY A 178 9.27 17.21 -4.98
N LYS A 179 8.05 16.83 -4.57
CA LYS A 179 7.43 17.15 -3.28
C LYS A 179 7.40 15.94 -2.33
N PRO A 180 7.10 16.11 -1.04
CA PRO A 180 7.12 15.03 -0.05
C PRO A 180 6.23 13.83 -0.42
N ILE A 181 6.78 12.63 -0.27
CA ILE A 181 6.11 11.35 -0.48
C ILE A 181 6.35 10.46 0.75
N LEU A 182 5.28 9.88 1.29
CA LEU A 182 5.34 8.86 2.32
C LEU A 182 4.88 7.51 1.77
N LEU A 183 5.73 6.49 1.87
CA LEU A 183 5.34 5.08 1.69
C LEU A 183 5.06 4.46 3.05
N VAL A 184 3.82 4.04 3.30
CA VAL A 184 3.42 3.29 4.50
C VAL A 184 3.27 1.82 4.12
N HIS A 185 3.96 0.93 4.84
CA HIS A 185 3.84 -0.52 4.64
C HIS A 185 4.12 -1.34 5.90
N GLY A 186 3.91 -2.66 5.81
CA GLY A 186 4.10 -3.63 6.89
C GLY A 186 5.05 -4.76 6.47
N ASP A 187 4.60 -6.01 6.62
CA ASP A 187 5.29 -7.26 6.23
C ASP A 187 6.46 -7.66 7.13
N ALA A 188 7.51 -6.84 7.25
CA ALA A 188 8.69 -7.24 8.05
C ALA A 188 8.58 -6.96 9.57
N HIS A 189 7.40 -6.54 10.04
CA HIS A 189 7.01 -6.41 11.46
C HIS A 189 7.97 -5.59 12.34
N ARG A 190 8.70 -4.63 11.75
CA ARG A 190 9.64 -3.76 12.47
C ARG A 190 9.32 -2.30 12.20
N PHE A 191 9.35 -1.49 13.24
CA PHE A 191 9.22 -0.05 13.06
C PHE A 191 10.46 0.54 12.40
N VAL A 192 10.31 1.09 11.20
CA VAL A 192 11.39 1.72 10.43
C VAL A 192 10.91 3.03 9.85
N ILE A 193 11.72 4.09 10.03
CA ILE A 193 11.57 5.36 9.31
C ILE A 193 12.90 5.65 8.61
N ASP A 194 12.91 5.57 7.29
CA ASP A 194 14.11 5.81 6.47
C ASP A 194 13.76 6.38 5.09
N ARG A 195 14.75 6.45 4.19
CA ARG A 195 14.61 7.01 2.84
C ARG A 195 15.27 6.09 1.81
N PRO A 196 14.66 4.95 1.48
CA PRO A 196 15.32 3.90 0.70
C PRO A 196 15.52 4.28 -0.79
N LEU A 197 14.85 5.33 -1.27
CA LEU A 197 15.05 5.83 -2.63
C LEU A 197 16.11 6.94 -2.70
N SER A 198 16.56 7.45 -1.56
CA SER A 198 17.57 8.51 -1.50
C SER A 198 18.93 8.03 -1.97
N GLN A 199 19.59 8.83 -2.80
CA GLN A 199 20.95 8.56 -3.26
C GLN A 199 21.76 9.85 -3.28
N PHE A 200 23.00 9.79 -2.80
CA PHE A 200 23.91 10.91 -2.93
C PHE A 200 24.64 10.84 -4.28
N GLY A 201 24.52 11.88 -5.09
CA GLY A 201 25.15 11.93 -6.42
C GLY A 201 25.29 13.37 -6.91
N ALA A 202 26.40 13.65 -7.60
CA ALA A 202 26.69 14.99 -8.13
C ALA A 202 26.57 16.12 -7.07
N GLY A 203 26.98 15.85 -5.83
CA GLY A 203 26.97 16.83 -4.74
C GLY A 203 25.61 17.14 -4.13
N ARG A 204 24.55 16.40 -4.48
CA ARG A 204 23.20 16.58 -3.91
C ARG A 204 22.54 15.26 -3.53
N LEU A 205 21.58 15.34 -2.60
CA LEU A 205 20.69 14.23 -2.27
C LEU A 205 19.56 14.15 -3.31
N LEU A 206 19.55 13.09 -4.12
CA LEU A 206 18.45 12.77 -5.01
C LEU A 206 17.38 12.01 -4.25
N ASN A 207 16.10 12.25 -4.56
CA ASN A 207 14.95 11.54 -3.97
C ASN A 207 14.91 11.57 -2.42
N GLY A 208 15.46 12.64 -1.83
CA GLY A 208 15.40 12.92 -0.38
C GLY A 208 13.99 13.16 0.16
N ASN A 209 13.05 13.41 -0.75
CA ASN A 209 11.63 13.65 -0.49
C ASN A 209 10.79 12.37 -0.34
N PHE A 210 11.38 11.19 -0.54
CA PHE A 210 10.68 9.91 -0.34
C PHE A 210 11.04 9.31 1.02
N VAL A 211 10.06 9.29 1.93
CA VAL A 211 10.16 8.69 3.26
C VAL A 211 9.39 7.38 3.27
N ARG A 212 9.94 6.36 3.92
CA ARG A 212 9.26 5.10 4.20
C ARG A 212 8.94 5.03 5.68
N LEU A 213 7.72 4.60 5.99
CA LEU A 213 7.28 4.14 7.30
C LEU A 213 6.92 2.66 7.18
N GLN A 214 7.73 1.80 7.79
CA GLN A 214 7.31 0.43 8.10
C GLN A 214 6.68 0.42 9.48
N VAL A 215 5.44 -0.08 9.59
CA VAL A 215 4.73 -0.18 10.86
C VAL A 215 5.10 -1.45 11.61
N TYR A 216 4.70 -1.51 12.88
CA TYR A 216 4.84 -2.70 13.71
C TYR A 216 3.95 -3.85 13.19
N GLY A 217 4.31 -5.08 13.58
CA GLY A 217 3.51 -6.28 13.36
C GLY A 217 3.79 -7.30 14.47
N ASP A 218 3.28 -8.52 14.34
CA ASP A 218 3.53 -9.59 15.31
C ASP A 218 5.04 -9.76 15.57
N PRO A 219 5.49 -9.83 16.84
CA PRO A 219 4.70 -9.91 18.07
C PRO A 219 4.39 -8.56 18.74
N GLU A 220 4.92 -7.45 18.24
CA GLU A 220 4.79 -6.12 18.86
C GLU A 220 3.70 -5.27 18.18
N VAL A 221 2.47 -5.78 18.10
CA VAL A 221 1.36 -5.07 17.41
C VAL A 221 1.08 -3.71 18.08
N ARG A 222 1.40 -2.62 17.37
CA ARG A 222 1.25 -1.23 17.82
C ARG A 222 0.82 -0.34 16.67
N ALA A 223 0.10 0.73 16.99
CA ALA A 223 -0.28 1.75 16.01
C ALA A 223 0.80 2.84 15.93
N VAL A 224 0.89 3.51 14.77
CA VAL A 224 1.71 4.72 14.59
C VAL A 224 0.77 5.84 14.20
N ARG A 225 0.75 6.93 14.97
CA ARG A 225 0.09 8.17 14.57
C ARG A 225 1.01 8.92 13.62
N VAL A 226 0.49 9.24 12.44
CA VAL A 226 1.17 10.10 11.47
C VAL A 226 0.51 11.46 11.47
N THR A 227 1.26 12.52 11.78
CA THR A 227 0.79 13.90 11.61
C THR A 227 1.18 14.40 10.23
N VAL A 228 0.32 15.22 9.64
CA VAL A 228 0.52 15.76 8.29
C VAL A 228 0.33 17.27 8.34
N ASP A 229 1.38 18.02 8.09
CA ASP A 229 1.39 19.49 8.08
C ASP A 229 2.12 20.00 6.83
N THR A 230 1.32 20.36 5.81
CA THR A 230 1.81 20.82 4.51
C THR A 230 2.52 22.18 4.55
N ASP A 231 2.46 22.90 5.67
CA ASP A 231 3.14 24.18 5.86
C ASP A 231 4.57 24.01 6.41
N THR A 232 4.97 22.77 6.73
CA THR A 232 6.32 22.44 7.22
C THR A 232 7.19 21.77 6.15
N PRO A 233 8.53 21.95 6.17
CA PRO A 233 9.42 21.29 5.21
C PRO A 233 9.41 19.76 5.29
N TRP A 234 9.06 19.18 6.44
CA TRP A 234 9.10 17.74 6.67
C TRP A 234 7.77 17.03 6.38
N VAL A 235 6.66 17.78 6.37
CA VAL A 235 5.25 17.36 6.16
C VAL A 235 4.74 16.26 7.09
N PHE A 236 5.47 15.16 7.24
CA PHE A 236 5.08 13.97 7.98
C PHE A 236 5.83 13.90 9.33
N GLY A 237 5.07 13.78 10.42
CA GLY A 237 5.58 13.42 11.75
C GLY A 237 5.12 12.01 12.16
N PHE A 238 5.86 11.35 13.04
CA PHE A 238 5.62 9.95 13.41
C PHE A 238 5.68 9.76 14.92
N GLU A 239 4.62 9.18 15.48
CA GLU A 239 4.50 8.91 16.91
C GLU A 239 4.00 7.46 17.11
N PRO A 240 4.86 6.53 17.56
CA PRO A 240 4.41 5.23 18.03
C PRO A 240 3.41 5.38 19.18
N LEU A 241 2.27 4.71 19.08
CA LEU A 241 1.27 4.68 20.13
C LEU A 241 1.48 3.43 20.98
N TYR A 242 1.66 3.63 22.28
CA TYR A 242 1.75 2.57 23.26
C TYR A 242 0.39 2.41 23.93
N LEU A 243 -0.09 1.18 24.03
CA LEU A 243 -1.15 0.85 24.98
C LEU A 243 -0.46 0.81 26.35
N GLU A 244 -0.94 1.64 27.29
CA GLU A 244 -0.58 1.53 28.70
C GLU A 244 -1.12 0.23 29.31
#